data_AF-A0A496RD01-F1
#
_entry.id   AF-A0A496RD01-F1
#
_cell.length_a   1.000
_cell.length_b   1.000
_cell.length_c   1.000
_cell.angle_alpha   90.00
_cell.angle_beta   90.00
_cell.angle_gamma   90.00
#
_symmetry.space_group_name_H-M   'P 1'
#
loop_
_entity.id
_entity.type
_entity.pdbx_description
1 polymer ?
#
loop_
_entity_poly.entity_id
_entity_poly.type
_entity_poly.pdbx_seq_one_letter_code
_entity_poly.pdbx_strand_id
1 'polypeptide(L)'
;MLKNINKDNFLYNQRDFDSLISSLSSEYLTIAPGNVEKVINHWFINISESLKAERTVFFQKNPKGDYYLSYTWTKEGIEAPVEYNPNKSFPYIASVIAKGNMIVYASPDDLPYEAQSDKLGIEKMGIKSFLLFPMGSKSSVWGAFLFAFRTKKVKWDETFINRLRFIIHLFSSVIKREVDRKSLENKAQFENILADLSRDFVSISHGEIGERITYWLHKTAEVLQFDRALVFNLIDDKFFISTSWKSEKGKDIAPYDPEEVFPWMDKQLRNNKIVIIPDIAAFPPEAETDRKNMPLIGAQSVLVLPLFVQDQMVGALAFSC
;
A
#
# COMPACT_ATOMS: atom_id res chain seq x y z
N MET A 1 -0.95 -20.89 -49.88
CA MET A 1 -0.01 -21.57 -48.96
C MET A 1 -0.31 -21.13 -47.54
N LEU A 2 -0.99 -22.00 -46.79
CA LEU A 2 -1.33 -21.80 -45.38
C LEU A 2 -0.03 -21.99 -44.57
N LYS A 3 0.53 -20.90 -44.03
CA LYS A 3 1.65 -21.00 -43.08
C LYS A 3 1.11 -21.54 -41.76
N ASN A 4 1.73 -22.64 -41.31
CA ASN A 4 1.55 -23.33 -40.05
C ASN A 4 1.08 -22.43 -38.90
N ILE A 5 -0.15 -22.66 -38.43
CA ILE A 5 -0.61 -22.22 -37.12
C ILE A 5 0.14 -23.08 -36.10
N ASN A 6 1.12 -22.48 -35.43
CA ASN A 6 1.91 -23.12 -34.38
C ASN A 6 0.98 -23.51 -33.22
N LYS A 7 0.98 -24.80 -32.85
CA LYS A 7 0.11 -25.39 -31.81
C LYS A 7 0.54 -25.09 -30.36
N ASP A 8 1.57 -24.26 -30.16
CA ASP A 8 2.15 -23.97 -28.83
C ASP A 8 1.65 -22.66 -28.20
N ASN A 9 0.69 -21.98 -28.82
CA ASN A 9 0.12 -20.74 -28.27
C ASN A 9 -0.91 -21.05 -27.17
N PHE A 10 -0.95 -20.21 -26.14
CA PHE A 10 -2.04 -20.23 -25.16
C PHE A 10 -3.36 -19.90 -25.84
N LEU A 11 -4.10 -20.94 -26.23
CA LEU A 11 -5.43 -20.80 -26.83
C LEU A 11 -6.46 -20.73 -25.70
N TYR A 12 -6.94 -19.52 -25.44
CA TYR A 12 -8.04 -19.29 -24.52
C TYR A 12 -9.37 -19.40 -25.27
N ASN A 13 -10.35 -20.08 -24.67
CA ASN A 13 -11.68 -20.22 -25.26
C ASN A 13 -12.39 -18.87 -25.25
N GLN A 14 -12.79 -18.39 -26.43
CA GLN A 14 -13.42 -17.09 -26.61
C GLN A 14 -14.72 -16.94 -25.80
N ARG A 15 -15.50 -18.03 -25.67
CA ARG A 15 -16.75 -18.01 -24.87
C ARG A 15 -16.48 -17.76 -23.40
N ASP A 16 -15.40 -18.32 -22.87
CA ASP A 16 -15.04 -18.16 -21.45
C ASP A 16 -14.62 -16.71 -21.19
N PHE A 17 -13.93 -16.09 -22.15
CA PHE A 17 -13.54 -14.69 -22.07
C PHE A 17 -14.73 -13.72 -22.13
N ASP A 18 -15.64 -13.93 -23.09
CA ASP A 18 -16.83 -13.10 -23.26
C ASP A 18 -17.77 -13.25 -22.03
N SER A 19 -17.85 -14.46 -21.45
CA SER A 19 -18.55 -14.72 -20.19
C SER A 19 -17.91 -13.98 -19.00
N LEU A 20 -16.57 -14.00 -18.90
CA LEU A 20 -15.83 -13.30 -17.85
C LEU A 20 -16.06 -11.79 -17.90
N ILE A 21 -16.03 -11.19 -19.10
CA ILE A 21 -16.36 -9.76 -19.30
C ILE A 21 -17.79 -9.46 -18.89
N SER A 22 -18.75 -10.26 -19.37
CA SER A 22 -20.18 -10.04 -19.14
C SER A 22 -20.50 -10.07 -17.65
N SER A 23 -20.00 -11.09 -16.95
CA SER A 23 -20.17 -11.26 -15.52
C SER A 23 -19.51 -10.13 -14.72
N LEU A 24 -18.27 -9.74 -15.04
CA LEU A 24 -17.58 -8.63 -14.38
C LEU A 24 -18.34 -7.31 -14.58
N SER A 25 -18.81 -7.06 -15.80
CA SER A 25 -19.53 -5.83 -16.13
C SER A 25 -20.88 -5.75 -15.41
N SER A 26 -21.61 -6.87 -15.34
CA SER A 26 -22.90 -6.96 -14.65
C SER A 26 -22.75 -6.75 -13.14
N GLU A 27 -21.76 -7.41 -12.53
CA GLU A 27 -21.50 -7.24 -11.10
C GLU A 27 -21.00 -5.83 -10.78
N TYR A 28 -20.16 -5.25 -11.64
CA TYR A 28 -19.69 -3.86 -11.50
C TYR A 28 -20.82 -2.83 -11.41
N LEU A 29 -21.86 -2.98 -12.24
CA LEU A 29 -23.00 -2.06 -12.25
C LEU A 29 -23.86 -2.15 -10.99
N THR A 30 -23.74 -3.23 -10.22
CA THR A 30 -24.60 -3.55 -9.08
C THR A 30 -23.84 -3.56 -7.73
N ILE A 31 -22.56 -3.17 -7.72
CA ILE A 31 -21.74 -3.15 -6.49
C ILE A 31 -22.32 -2.16 -5.48
N ALA A 32 -22.77 -2.68 -4.34
CA ALA A 32 -23.12 -1.87 -3.18
C ALA A 32 -21.84 -1.29 -2.52
N PRO A 33 -21.85 -0.04 -2.00
CA PRO A 33 -20.67 0.62 -1.43
C PRO A 33 -19.91 -0.18 -0.35
N GLY A 34 -20.59 -1.02 0.43
CA GLY A 34 -19.97 -1.85 1.47
C GLY A 34 -19.34 -3.17 0.98
N ASN A 35 -19.53 -3.54 -0.30
CA ASN A 35 -19.09 -4.83 -0.84
C ASN A 35 -17.91 -4.74 -1.82
N VAL A 36 -17.43 -3.53 -2.13
CA VAL A 36 -16.43 -3.32 -3.18
C VAL A 36 -15.18 -4.16 -2.96
N GLU A 37 -14.67 -4.25 -1.74
CA GLU A 37 -13.47 -5.03 -1.41
C GLU A 37 -13.67 -6.54 -1.61
N LYS A 38 -14.85 -7.06 -1.28
CA LYS A 38 -15.20 -8.47 -1.54
C LYS A 38 -15.27 -8.75 -3.04
N VAL A 39 -15.87 -7.83 -3.81
CA VAL A 39 -15.97 -7.94 -5.27
C VAL A 39 -14.58 -7.87 -5.91
N ILE A 40 -13.72 -6.95 -5.46
CA ILE A 40 -12.32 -6.87 -5.90
C ILE A 40 -11.61 -8.21 -5.63
N ASN A 41 -11.66 -8.72 -4.41
CA ASN A 41 -11.01 -10.00 -4.08
C ASN A 41 -11.56 -11.16 -4.91
N HIS A 42 -12.88 -11.26 -5.07
CA HIS A 42 -13.53 -12.29 -5.87
C HIS A 42 -13.04 -12.29 -7.32
N TRP A 43 -13.08 -11.12 -7.98
CA TRP A 43 -12.67 -10.99 -9.37
C TRP A 43 -11.17 -11.10 -9.58
N PHE A 44 -10.36 -10.65 -8.62
CA PHE A 44 -8.91 -10.83 -8.65
C PHE A 44 -8.56 -12.32 -8.70
N ILE A 45 -9.23 -13.15 -7.90
CA ILE A 45 -9.07 -14.61 -7.91
C ILE A 45 -9.61 -15.21 -9.22
N ASN A 46 -10.85 -14.89 -9.59
CA ASN A 46 -11.47 -15.46 -10.79
C ASN A 46 -10.66 -15.18 -12.07
N ILE A 47 -10.16 -13.96 -12.24
CA ILE A 47 -9.31 -13.60 -13.40
C ILE A 47 -8.00 -14.39 -13.35
N SER A 48 -7.39 -14.54 -12.17
CA SER A 48 -6.14 -15.29 -11.99
C SER A 48 -6.30 -16.77 -12.37
N GLU A 49 -7.36 -17.41 -11.87
CA GLU A 49 -7.68 -18.81 -12.15
C GLU A 49 -8.06 -19.01 -13.61
N SER A 50 -8.89 -18.10 -14.15
CA SER A 50 -9.28 -18.09 -15.55
C SER A 50 -8.04 -18.10 -16.44
N LEU A 51 -7.07 -17.23 -16.19
CA LEU A 51 -5.83 -17.18 -16.98
C LEU A 51 -4.83 -18.29 -16.64
N LYS A 52 -5.16 -19.17 -15.69
CA LYS A 52 -4.29 -20.23 -15.16
C LYS A 52 -2.94 -19.69 -14.70
N ALA A 53 -2.93 -18.45 -14.20
CA ALA A 53 -1.78 -17.80 -13.60
C ALA A 53 -1.39 -18.56 -12.33
N GLU A 54 -0.12 -18.47 -11.96
CA GLU A 54 0.40 -19.15 -10.76
C GLU A 54 0.69 -18.16 -9.65
N ARG A 55 1.02 -16.92 -10.02
CA ARG A 55 1.04 -15.77 -9.15
C ARG A 55 0.37 -14.60 -9.85
N THR A 56 -0.47 -13.89 -9.11
CA THR A 56 -1.06 -12.64 -9.55
C THR A 56 -0.77 -11.57 -8.52
N VAL A 57 -0.32 -10.41 -8.98
CA VAL A 57 -0.02 -9.27 -8.10
C VAL A 57 -0.64 -8.03 -8.70
N PHE A 58 -1.41 -7.31 -7.87
CA PHE A 58 -1.72 -5.92 -8.15
C PHE A 58 -0.77 -5.03 -7.38
N PHE A 59 -0.01 -4.22 -8.12
CA PHE A 59 0.87 -3.21 -7.58
C PHE A 59 0.16 -1.85 -7.55
N GLN A 60 0.16 -1.18 -6.41
CA GLN A 60 -0.26 0.23 -6.31
C GLN A 60 0.95 1.14 -6.26
N LYS A 61 0.80 2.33 -6.83
CA LYS A 61 1.81 3.38 -6.75
C LYS A 61 1.50 4.30 -5.58
N ASN A 62 2.45 4.42 -4.66
CA ASN A 62 2.33 5.34 -3.53
C ASN A 62 2.58 6.80 -3.97
N PRO A 63 2.32 7.80 -3.11
CA PRO A 63 2.53 9.21 -3.44
C PRO A 63 3.98 9.59 -3.77
N LYS A 64 4.98 8.83 -3.30
CA LYS A 64 6.40 9.02 -3.65
C LYS A 64 6.73 8.51 -5.06
N GLY A 65 5.83 7.74 -5.65
CA GLY A 65 5.97 7.16 -6.98
C GLY A 65 6.50 5.74 -7.01
N ASP A 66 6.69 5.10 -5.85
CA ASP A 66 7.11 3.71 -5.76
C ASP A 66 5.91 2.77 -5.82
N TYR A 67 6.08 1.66 -6.53
CA TYR A 67 5.12 0.57 -6.53
C TYR A 67 5.30 -0.30 -5.28
N TYR A 68 4.21 -0.83 -4.75
CA TYR A 68 4.19 -1.83 -3.67
C TYR A 68 3.13 -2.90 -3.96
N LEU A 69 3.27 -4.08 -3.36
CA LEU A 69 2.34 -5.19 -3.54
C LEU A 69 1.06 -4.89 -2.75
N SER A 70 -0.05 -4.62 -3.43
CA SER A 70 -1.32 -4.26 -2.79
C SER A 70 -2.29 -5.42 -2.68
N TYR A 71 -2.39 -6.27 -3.71
CA TYR A 71 -3.12 -7.53 -3.64
C TYR A 71 -2.25 -8.63 -4.23
N THR A 72 -2.24 -9.79 -3.58
CA THR A 72 -1.50 -10.95 -4.04
C THR A 72 -2.39 -12.17 -4.01
N TRP A 73 -2.32 -12.96 -5.05
CA TRP A 73 -2.93 -14.28 -5.11
C TRP A 73 -1.89 -15.23 -5.66
N THR A 74 -1.85 -16.42 -5.08
CA THR A 74 -0.93 -17.46 -5.47
C THR A 74 -1.69 -18.77 -5.54
N LYS A 75 -1.46 -19.53 -6.60
CA LYS A 75 -2.04 -20.86 -6.75
C LYS A 75 -1.52 -21.78 -5.64
N GLU A 76 -2.38 -22.68 -5.15
CA GLU A 76 -1.97 -23.72 -4.20
C GLU A 76 -0.74 -24.49 -4.69
N GLY A 77 0.21 -24.73 -3.77
CA GLY A 77 1.50 -25.37 -4.06
C GLY A 77 2.57 -24.44 -4.65
N ILE A 78 2.26 -23.17 -4.89
CA ILE A 78 3.23 -22.14 -5.25
C ILE A 78 3.46 -21.24 -4.05
N GLU A 79 4.72 -20.90 -3.76
CA GLU A 79 5.05 -19.98 -2.67
C GLU A 79 4.49 -18.58 -2.95
N ALA A 80 3.98 -17.90 -1.93
CA ALA A 80 3.59 -16.49 -2.04
C ALA A 80 4.82 -15.60 -2.33
N PRO A 81 4.64 -14.45 -3.00
CA PRO A 81 5.72 -13.47 -3.09
C PRO A 81 6.05 -12.93 -1.70
N VAL A 82 7.35 -12.87 -1.37
CA VAL A 82 7.84 -12.08 -0.23
C VAL A 82 7.70 -10.60 -0.60
N GLU A 83 7.47 -9.74 0.39
CA GLU A 83 7.40 -8.30 0.16
C GLU A 83 8.77 -7.73 -0.26
N TYR A 84 8.78 -6.80 -1.21
CA TYR A 84 9.98 -6.12 -1.71
C TYR A 84 9.60 -4.74 -2.25
N ASN A 85 10.59 -3.93 -2.60
CA ASN A 85 10.38 -2.67 -3.32
C ASN A 85 10.58 -2.89 -4.84
N PRO A 86 9.49 -2.97 -5.65
CA PRO A 86 9.58 -3.15 -7.09
C PRO A 86 10.51 -2.19 -7.81
N ASN A 87 10.50 -0.90 -7.46
CA ASN A 87 11.33 0.10 -8.11
C ASN A 87 12.83 -0.16 -7.89
N LYS A 88 13.22 -0.67 -6.72
CA LYS A 88 14.61 -1.03 -6.40
C LYS A 88 15.01 -2.39 -6.96
N SER A 89 14.10 -3.37 -6.89
CA SER A 89 14.38 -4.75 -7.32
C SER A 89 14.34 -4.91 -8.84
N PHE A 90 13.51 -4.13 -9.52
CA PHE A 90 13.25 -4.21 -10.97
C PHE A 90 13.17 -2.82 -11.62
N PRO A 91 14.26 -2.04 -11.58
CA PRO A 91 14.27 -0.65 -12.04
C PRO A 91 13.89 -0.48 -13.51
N TYR A 92 14.31 -1.39 -14.40
CA TYR A 92 13.96 -1.30 -15.81
C TYR A 92 12.45 -1.50 -16.01
N ILE A 93 11.89 -2.57 -15.45
CA ILE A 93 10.47 -2.90 -15.52
C ILE A 93 9.61 -1.77 -14.94
N ALA A 94 9.99 -1.25 -13.76
CA ALA A 94 9.29 -0.13 -13.14
C ALA A 94 9.28 1.11 -14.06
N SER A 95 10.39 1.40 -14.75
CA SER A 95 10.48 2.52 -15.68
C SER A 95 9.59 2.35 -16.93
N VAL A 96 9.49 1.13 -17.47
CA VAL A 96 8.65 0.81 -18.64
C VAL A 96 7.18 0.96 -18.28
N ILE A 97 6.79 0.44 -17.11
CA ILE A 97 5.43 0.54 -16.59
C ILE A 97 5.05 1.98 -16.27
N ALA A 98 5.95 2.77 -15.68
CA ALA A 98 5.71 4.18 -15.40
C ALA A 98 5.42 5.01 -16.67
N LYS A 99 5.93 4.57 -17.84
CA LYS A 99 5.64 5.17 -19.16
C LYS A 99 4.33 4.66 -19.80
N GLY A 100 3.57 3.83 -19.09
CA GLY A 100 2.33 3.25 -19.58
C GLY A 100 2.52 2.13 -20.60
N ASN A 101 3.70 1.54 -20.68
CA ASN A 101 3.97 0.41 -21.58
C ASN A 101 3.82 -0.91 -20.84
N MET A 102 3.15 -1.87 -21.48
CA MET A 102 3.04 -3.23 -20.95
C MET A 102 4.30 -4.04 -21.20
N ILE A 103 4.49 -5.10 -20.42
CA ILE A 103 5.55 -6.07 -20.63
C ILE A 103 4.94 -7.44 -20.87
N VAL A 104 5.36 -8.07 -21.96
CA VAL A 104 5.11 -9.48 -22.25
C VAL A 104 6.45 -10.18 -22.18
N TYR A 105 6.58 -11.12 -21.26
CA TYR A 105 7.81 -11.88 -21.05
C TYR A 105 7.48 -13.36 -21.19
N ALA A 106 7.76 -13.95 -22.35
CA ALA A 106 7.62 -15.38 -22.63
C ALA A 106 8.97 -16.12 -22.57
N SER A 107 10.08 -15.38 -22.74
CA SER A 107 11.45 -15.85 -22.77
C SER A 107 12.40 -14.82 -22.16
N PRO A 108 13.54 -15.23 -21.57
CA PRO A 108 14.59 -14.31 -21.14
C PRO A 108 15.15 -13.38 -22.21
N ASP A 109 14.96 -13.69 -23.49
CA ASP A 109 15.41 -12.88 -24.63
C ASP A 109 14.43 -11.75 -24.98
N ASP A 110 13.26 -11.71 -24.35
CA ASP A 110 12.24 -10.67 -24.61
C ASP A 110 12.54 -9.34 -23.90
N LEU A 111 13.50 -9.33 -22.96
CA LEU A 111 13.98 -8.12 -22.30
C LEU A 111 15.28 -7.64 -22.96
N PRO A 112 15.46 -6.32 -23.12
CA PRO A 112 16.65 -5.79 -23.75
C PRO A 112 17.86 -5.87 -22.82
N TYR A 113 19.05 -5.60 -23.36
CA TYR A 113 20.31 -5.71 -22.64
C TYR A 113 20.36 -4.86 -21.37
N GLU A 114 19.75 -3.67 -21.38
CA GLU A 114 19.73 -2.77 -20.21
C GLU A 114 18.94 -3.33 -19.02
N ALA A 115 18.10 -4.36 -19.25
CA ALA A 115 17.29 -5.02 -18.23
C ALA A 115 17.97 -6.22 -17.57
N GLN A 116 19.29 -6.38 -17.71
CA GLN A 116 20.03 -7.54 -17.21
C GLN A 116 19.89 -7.75 -15.69
N SER A 117 19.85 -6.67 -14.91
CA SER A 117 19.62 -6.75 -13.45
C SER A 117 18.23 -7.33 -13.13
N ASP A 118 17.19 -6.82 -13.80
CA ASP A 118 15.82 -7.28 -13.64
C ASP A 118 15.68 -8.75 -14.05
N LYS A 119 16.33 -9.15 -15.15
CA LYS A 119 16.36 -10.55 -15.63
C LYS A 119 16.91 -11.51 -14.58
N LEU A 120 18.04 -11.16 -13.94
CA LEU A 120 18.59 -11.95 -12.84
C LEU A 120 17.62 -12.03 -11.65
N GLY A 121 16.92 -10.94 -11.35
CA GLY A 121 15.88 -10.91 -10.31
C GLY A 121 14.69 -11.84 -10.61
N ILE A 122 14.20 -11.82 -11.86
CA ILE A 122 13.09 -12.66 -12.35
C ILE A 122 13.48 -14.15 -12.23
N GLU A 123 14.70 -14.49 -12.63
CA GLU A 123 15.23 -15.86 -12.55
C GLU A 123 15.34 -16.33 -11.10
N LYS A 124 15.84 -15.48 -10.18
CA LYS A 124 15.87 -15.78 -8.74
C LYS A 124 14.47 -16.00 -8.15
N MET A 125 13.46 -15.28 -8.65
CA MET A 125 12.07 -15.50 -8.26
C MET A 125 11.46 -16.77 -8.89
N GLY A 126 12.18 -17.44 -9.78
CA GLY A 126 11.74 -18.63 -10.51
C GLY A 126 10.59 -18.35 -11.47
N ILE A 127 10.45 -17.11 -11.96
CA ILE A 127 9.42 -16.73 -12.93
C ILE A 127 9.92 -17.09 -14.33
N LYS A 128 9.16 -17.92 -15.05
CA LYS A 128 9.49 -18.39 -16.41
C LYS A 128 8.83 -17.56 -17.49
N SER A 129 7.64 -17.04 -17.23
CA SER A 129 6.94 -16.11 -18.12
C SER A 129 5.97 -15.23 -17.33
N PHE A 130 5.69 -14.00 -17.79
CA PHE A 130 4.68 -13.13 -17.20
C PHE A 130 4.07 -12.12 -18.18
N LEU A 131 2.90 -11.60 -17.82
CA LEU A 131 2.29 -10.41 -18.40
C LEU A 131 2.19 -9.34 -17.32
N LEU A 132 2.62 -8.12 -17.62
CA LEU A 132 2.52 -6.98 -16.70
C LEU A 132 1.84 -5.81 -17.41
N PHE A 133 0.63 -5.47 -16.94
CA PHE A 133 -0.20 -4.42 -17.49
C PHE A 133 -0.10 -3.14 -16.65
N PRO A 134 0.26 -1.99 -17.22
CA PRO A 134 0.13 -0.72 -16.52
C PRO A 134 -1.35 -0.35 -16.38
N MET A 135 -1.71 0.26 -15.26
CA MET A 135 -3.07 0.70 -14.94
C MET A 135 -3.10 2.23 -14.84
N GLY A 136 -3.93 2.84 -15.69
CA GLY A 136 -4.01 4.29 -15.86
C GLY A 136 -3.78 4.72 -17.32
N SER A 137 -3.59 6.02 -17.53
CA SER A 137 -3.23 6.55 -18.84
C SER A 137 -1.72 6.47 -19.07
N LYS A 138 -1.28 6.68 -20.33
CA LYS A 138 0.17 6.74 -20.65
C LYS A 138 0.95 7.77 -19.84
N SER A 139 0.29 8.84 -19.38
CA SER A 139 0.91 9.92 -18.59
C SER A 139 0.64 9.83 -17.09
N SER A 140 -0.24 8.92 -16.64
CA SER A 140 -0.68 8.83 -15.25
C SER A 140 -0.98 7.38 -14.87
N VAL A 141 0.08 6.58 -14.80
CA VAL A 141 0.02 5.20 -14.31
C VAL A 141 0.00 5.21 -12.78
N TRP A 142 -1.05 4.64 -12.20
CA TRP A 142 -1.29 4.58 -10.75
C TRP A 142 -1.12 3.16 -10.17
N GLY A 143 -0.97 2.15 -11.04
CA GLY A 143 -0.73 0.78 -10.61
C GLY A 143 -0.28 -0.13 -11.76
N ALA A 144 -0.06 -1.39 -11.46
CA ALA A 144 0.25 -2.42 -12.45
C ALA A 144 -0.31 -3.79 -12.06
N PHE A 145 -0.70 -4.59 -13.05
CA PHE A 145 -1.29 -5.91 -12.85
C PHE A 145 -0.41 -7.00 -13.46
N LEU A 146 0.10 -7.89 -12.62
CA LEU A 146 1.01 -8.98 -13.00
C LEU A 146 0.28 -10.31 -13.02
N PHE A 147 0.49 -11.08 -14.08
CA PHE A 147 0.23 -12.52 -14.13
C PHE A 147 1.55 -13.24 -14.40
N ALA A 148 2.02 -14.03 -13.44
CA ALA A 148 3.29 -14.73 -13.53
C ALA A 148 3.10 -16.26 -13.49
N PHE A 149 4.00 -16.94 -14.19
CA PHE A 149 4.05 -18.38 -14.35
C PHE A 149 5.46 -18.86 -14.03
N ARG A 150 5.58 -19.78 -13.08
CA ARG A 150 6.83 -20.37 -12.58
C ARG A 150 7.09 -21.77 -13.11
N THR A 151 6.05 -22.56 -13.40
CA THR A 151 6.23 -23.96 -13.82
C THR A 151 6.42 -24.09 -15.33
N LYS A 152 5.82 -23.18 -16.11
CA LYS A 152 5.73 -23.22 -17.57
C LYS A 152 6.14 -21.89 -18.21
N LYS A 153 6.66 -21.96 -19.43
CA LYS A 153 6.78 -20.82 -20.34
C LYS A 153 5.49 -20.73 -21.15
N VAL A 154 4.86 -19.57 -21.17
CA VAL A 154 3.62 -19.34 -21.91
C VAL A 154 3.87 -18.31 -22.99
N LYS A 155 3.37 -18.58 -24.20
CA LYS A 155 3.31 -17.61 -25.29
C LYS A 155 1.86 -17.19 -25.51
N TRP A 156 1.67 -15.89 -25.67
CA TRP A 156 0.35 -15.29 -25.91
C TRP A 156 0.33 -14.64 -27.28
N ASP A 157 -0.77 -14.81 -27.99
CA ASP A 157 -1.01 -14.04 -29.21
C ASP A 157 -1.54 -12.63 -28.88
N GLU A 158 -1.45 -11.74 -29.87
CA GLU A 158 -1.90 -10.35 -29.73
C GLU A 158 -3.40 -10.22 -29.48
N THR A 159 -4.21 -11.14 -30.00
CA THR A 159 -5.67 -11.10 -29.83
C THR A 159 -6.02 -11.34 -28.37
N PHE A 160 -5.40 -12.35 -27.75
CA PHE A 160 -5.52 -12.63 -26.33
C PHE A 160 -5.04 -11.46 -25.47
N ILE A 161 -3.87 -10.88 -25.77
CA ILE A 161 -3.32 -9.74 -25.02
C ILE A 161 -4.27 -8.54 -25.09
N ASN A 162 -4.79 -8.21 -26.26
CA ASN A 162 -5.70 -7.07 -26.45
C ASN A 162 -7.03 -7.27 -25.72
N ARG A 163 -7.56 -8.49 -25.75
CA ARG A 163 -8.75 -8.86 -24.98
C ARG A 163 -8.50 -8.75 -23.49
N LEU A 164 -7.42 -9.34 -22.99
CA LEU A 164 -7.05 -9.28 -21.57
C LEU A 164 -6.88 -7.84 -21.09
N ARG A 165 -6.28 -6.97 -21.91
CA ARG A 165 -6.15 -5.54 -21.61
C ARG A 165 -7.50 -4.89 -21.28
N PHE A 166 -8.58 -5.28 -21.95
CA PHE A 166 -9.92 -4.73 -21.69
C PHE A 166 -10.46 -5.16 -20.31
N ILE A 167 -10.36 -6.45 -19.98
CA ILE A 167 -10.76 -6.96 -18.64
C ILE A 167 -9.97 -6.26 -17.55
N ILE A 168 -8.64 -6.15 -17.72
CA ILE A 168 -7.80 -5.48 -16.74
C ILE A 168 -8.19 -4.01 -16.61
N HIS A 169 -8.46 -3.28 -17.69
CA HIS A 169 -8.94 -1.89 -17.60
C HIS A 169 -10.26 -1.75 -16.83
N LEU A 170 -11.23 -2.62 -17.11
CA LEU A 170 -12.50 -2.61 -16.37
C LEU A 170 -12.26 -2.85 -14.89
N PHE A 171 -11.53 -3.92 -14.55
CA PHE A 171 -11.22 -4.26 -13.16
C PHE A 171 -10.42 -3.16 -12.44
N SER A 172 -9.46 -2.54 -13.16
CA SER A 172 -8.68 -1.38 -12.70
C SER A 172 -9.56 -0.22 -12.30
N SER A 173 -10.60 0.07 -13.08
CA SER A 173 -11.51 1.19 -12.82
C SER A 173 -12.30 0.99 -11.50
N VAL A 174 -12.62 -0.26 -11.17
CA VAL A 174 -13.28 -0.62 -9.89
C VAL A 174 -12.36 -0.31 -8.72
N ILE A 175 -11.11 -0.81 -8.79
CA ILE A 175 -10.10 -0.58 -7.75
C ILE A 175 -9.83 0.92 -7.60
N LYS A 176 -9.64 1.65 -8.70
CA LYS A 176 -9.37 3.09 -8.65
C LYS A 176 -10.49 3.87 -8.00
N ARG A 177 -11.74 3.57 -8.36
CA ARG A 177 -12.92 4.20 -7.78
C ARG A 177 -12.97 3.98 -6.27
N GLU A 178 -12.63 2.78 -5.81
CA GLU A 178 -12.61 2.45 -4.39
C GLU A 178 -11.51 3.18 -3.64
N VAL A 179 -10.30 3.24 -4.20
CA VAL A 179 -9.17 4.00 -3.62
C VAL A 179 -9.53 5.50 -3.53
N ASP A 180 -10.11 6.06 -4.58
CA ASP A 180 -10.51 7.47 -4.60
C ASP A 180 -11.63 7.75 -3.60
N ARG A 181 -12.62 6.86 -3.51
CA ARG A 181 -13.71 6.97 -2.53
C ARG A 181 -13.16 6.96 -1.11
N LYS A 182 -12.32 5.99 -0.76
CA LYS A 182 -11.66 5.90 0.56
C LYS A 182 -10.83 7.15 0.85
N SER A 183 -10.09 7.65 -0.13
CA SER A 183 -9.29 8.88 0.03
C SER A 183 -10.16 10.11 0.30
N LEU A 184 -11.29 10.26 -0.41
CA LEU A 184 -12.24 11.34 -0.19
C LEU A 184 -12.93 11.22 1.18
N GLU A 185 -13.33 10.02 1.57
CA GLU A 185 -13.93 9.76 2.88
C GLU A 185 -12.98 10.11 4.03
N ASN A 186 -11.72 9.66 3.96
CA ASN A 186 -10.71 9.98 4.96
C ASN A 186 -10.46 11.49 5.06
N LYS A 187 -10.42 12.19 3.91
CA LYS A 187 -10.27 13.64 3.87
C LYS A 187 -11.46 14.35 4.53
N ALA A 188 -12.68 13.95 4.19
CA ALA A 188 -13.89 14.52 4.79
C ALA A 188 -13.97 14.26 6.30
N GLN A 189 -13.60 13.06 6.75
CA GLN A 189 -13.50 12.73 8.17
C GLN A 189 -12.49 13.62 8.90
N PHE A 190 -11.31 13.83 8.32
CA PHE A 190 -10.30 14.72 8.88
C PHE A 190 -10.78 16.18 8.96
N GLU A 191 -11.39 16.70 7.89
CA GLU A 191 -11.95 18.06 7.88
C GLU A 191 -13.06 18.23 8.94
N ASN A 192 -13.91 17.22 9.12
CA ASN A 192 -14.94 17.22 10.17
C ASN A 192 -14.35 17.22 11.58
N ILE A 193 -13.33 16.39 11.85
CA ILE A 193 -12.61 16.39 13.12
C ILE A 193 -12.04 17.78 13.40
N LEU A 194 -11.36 18.39 12.42
CA LEU A 194 -10.78 19.71 12.59
C LEU A 194 -11.83 20.79 12.89
N ALA A 195 -12.96 20.76 12.19
CA ALA A 195 -14.05 21.72 12.39
C ALA A 195 -14.68 21.58 13.77
N ASP A 196 -14.97 20.36 14.21
CA ASP A 196 -15.55 20.10 15.52
C ASP A 196 -14.56 20.40 16.65
N LEU A 197 -13.29 20.02 16.50
CA LEU A 197 -12.23 20.32 17.46
C LEU A 197 -12.06 21.83 17.63
N SER A 198 -12.01 22.57 16.51
CA SER A 198 -11.91 24.04 16.55
C SER A 198 -13.09 24.68 17.27
N ARG A 199 -14.32 24.17 17.04
CA ARG A 199 -15.52 24.67 17.73
C ARG A 199 -15.45 24.43 19.25
N ASP A 200 -15.01 23.24 19.64
CA ASP A 200 -14.95 22.81 21.03
C ASP A 200 -13.92 23.62 21.84
N PHE A 201 -12.72 23.84 21.28
CA PHE A 201 -11.65 24.59 21.94
C PHE A 201 -11.91 26.10 22.04
N VAL A 202 -12.76 26.69 21.18
CA VAL A 202 -13.20 28.08 21.34
C VAL A 202 -14.13 28.25 22.54
N SER A 203 -14.91 27.22 22.88
CA SER A 203 -15.91 27.24 23.95
C SER A 203 -15.39 26.73 25.30
N ILE A 204 -14.11 26.35 25.41
CA ILE A 204 -13.61 25.62 26.57
C ILE A 204 -13.29 26.53 27.76
N SER A 205 -13.68 26.11 28.96
CA SER A 205 -13.22 26.72 30.20
C SER A 205 -11.83 26.19 30.60
N HIS A 206 -11.02 27.00 31.28
CA HIS A 206 -9.64 26.65 31.64
C HIS A 206 -9.49 25.36 32.47
N GLY A 207 -10.55 24.95 33.19
CA GLY A 207 -10.55 23.75 34.03
C GLY A 207 -10.78 22.42 33.27
N GLU A 208 -11.26 22.48 32.03
CA GLU A 208 -11.72 21.28 31.28
C GLU A 208 -10.75 20.85 30.18
N ILE A 209 -9.62 21.55 30.01
CA ILE A 209 -8.72 21.36 28.87
C ILE A 209 -8.08 19.97 28.82
N GLY A 210 -7.71 19.40 29.97
CA GLY A 210 -7.09 18.08 30.04
C GLY A 210 -8.05 16.95 29.63
N GLU A 211 -9.29 17.00 30.12
CA GLU A 211 -10.35 16.06 29.72
C GLU A 211 -10.64 16.18 28.22
N ARG A 212 -10.62 17.42 27.71
CA ARG A 212 -10.91 17.67 26.31
C ARG A 212 -9.80 17.22 25.36
N ILE A 213 -8.54 17.40 25.76
CA ILE A 213 -7.38 16.83 25.05
C ILE A 213 -7.52 15.31 24.98
N THR A 214 -7.88 14.67 26.10
CA THR A 214 -8.06 13.21 26.16
C THR A 214 -9.19 12.74 25.24
N TYR A 215 -10.34 13.44 25.25
CA TYR A 215 -11.46 13.15 24.37
C TYR A 215 -11.06 13.26 22.89
N TRP A 216 -10.41 14.36 22.48
CA TRP A 216 -10.03 14.57 21.08
C TRP A 216 -8.89 13.67 20.63
N LEU A 217 -7.96 13.31 21.52
CA LEU A 217 -6.94 12.30 21.24
C LEU A 217 -7.61 10.97 20.88
N HIS A 218 -8.55 10.51 21.72
CA HIS A 218 -9.30 9.28 21.49
C HIS A 218 -10.10 9.36 20.18
N LYS A 219 -10.97 10.37 20.04
CA LYS A 219 -11.84 10.50 18.86
C LYS A 219 -11.04 10.61 17.56
N THR A 220 -9.93 11.35 17.55
CA THR A 220 -9.07 11.47 16.37
C THR A 220 -8.40 10.14 16.04
N ALA A 221 -7.86 9.45 17.05
CA ALA A 221 -7.21 8.17 16.87
C ALA A 221 -8.17 7.08 16.39
N GLU A 222 -9.39 7.04 16.91
CA GLU A 222 -10.44 6.10 16.52
C GLU A 222 -10.91 6.36 15.08
N VAL A 223 -11.27 7.61 14.73
CA VAL A 223 -11.78 7.94 13.39
C VAL A 223 -10.71 7.75 12.31
N LEU A 224 -9.45 8.13 12.61
CA LEU A 224 -8.33 7.94 11.69
C LEU A 224 -7.73 6.52 11.74
N GLN A 225 -8.31 5.63 12.56
CA GLN A 225 -7.95 4.21 12.68
C GLN A 225 -6.48 3.97 13.06
N PHE A 226 -5.93 4.80 13.93
CA PHE A 226 -4.65 4.52 14.58
C PHE A 226 -4.81 3.42 15.62
N ASP A 227 -3.78 2.61 15.86
CA ASP A 227 -3.81 1.60 16.92
C ASP A 227 -3.42 2.16 18.28
N ARG A 228 -2.63 3.24 18.30
CA ARG A 228 -2.30 4.00 19.52
C ARG A 228 -2.16 5.49 19.24
N ALA A 229 -2.45 6.28 20.27
CA ALA A 229 -2.15 7.69 20.31
C ALA A 229 -1.61 8.08 21.69
N LEU A 230 -0.53 8.86 21.73
CA LEU A 230 0.14 9.30 22.95
C LEU A 230 0.37 10.81 22.90
N VAL A 231 0.09 11.50 24.00
CA VAL A 231 0.59 12.86 24.24
C VAL A 231 1.72 12.75 25.25
N PHE A 232 2.83 13.38 24.92
CA PHE A 232 3.98 13.56 25.79
C PHE A 232 4.05 15.02 26.22
N ASN A 233 4.17 15.29 27.52
CA ASN A 233 4.54 16.59 28.04
C ASN A 233 6.05 16.66 28.20
N LEU A 234 6.65 17.81 27.89
CA LEU A 234 8.05 18.10 28.17
C LEU A 234 8.16 18.84 29.51
N ILE A 235 8.75 18.20 30.52
CA ILE A 235 8.93 18.75 31.86
C ILE A 235 10.40 18.58 32.24
N ASP A 236 11.07 19.65 32.67
CA ASP A 236 12.50 19.64 33.01
C ASP A 236 13.37 18.98 31.94
N ASP A 237 13.10 19.35 30.68
CA ASP A 237 13.76 18.84 29.47
C ASP A 237 13.54 17.34 29.19
N LYS A 238 12.56 16.69 29.83
CA LYS A 238 12.22 15.27 29.66
C LYS A 238 10.80 15.02 29.20
N PHE A 239 10.62 14.05 28.31
CA PHE A 239 9.30 13.64 27.84
C PHE A 239 8.60 12.67 28.81
N PHE A 240 7.36 12.98 29.16
CA PHE A 240 6.50 12.13 29.98
C PHE A 240 5.18 11.87 29.27
N ILE A 241 4.73 10.61 29.19
CA ILE A 241 3.41 10.27 28.65
C ILE A 241 2.35 10.87 29.59
N SER A 242 1.65 11.89 29.12
CA SER A 242 0.58 12.58 29.86
C SER A 242 -0.80 11.99 29.55
N THR A 243 -0.98 11.50 28.33
CA THR A 243 -2.25 10.94 27.86
C THR A 243 -1.96 9.79 26.91
N SER A 244 -2.71 8.70 27.05
CA SER A 244 -2.59 7.56 26.17
C SER A 244 -3.95 7.00 25.77
N TRP A 245 -4.02 6.51 24.55
CA TRP A 245 -5.14 5.77 24.03
C TRP A 245 -4.65 4.60 23.19
N LYS A 246 -5.42 3.50 23.16
CA LYS A 246 -5.19 2.34 22.31
C LYS A 246 -6.50 1.86 21.70
N SER A 247 -6.42 1.36 20.47
CA SER A 247 -7.47 0.54 19.86
C SER A 247 -7.46 -0.87 20.46
N GLU A 248 -8.42 -1.71 20.06
CA GLU A 248 -8.42 -3.15 20.39
C GLU A 248 -7.18 -3.88 19.84
N LYS A 249 -6.59 -3.39 18.74
CA LYS A 249 -5.38 -3.97 18.12
C LYS A 249 -4.09 -3.47 18.77
N GLY A 250 -4.13 -2.33 19.47
CA GLY A 250 -2.96 -1.70 20.07
C GLY A 250 -2.37 -2.49 21.25
N LYS A 251 -1.10 -2.91 21.15
CA LYS A 251 -0.38 -3.69 22.19
C LYS A 251 -0.07 -2.87 23.44
N ASP A 252 -0.44 -3.31 24.65
CA ASP A 252 -0.10 -2.60 25.89
C ASP A 252 1.39 -2.24 26.02
N ILE A 253 1.65 -1.00 26.43
CA ILE A 253 2.99 -0.46 26.59
C ILE A 253 3.27 -0.27 28.08
N ALA A 254 4.39 -0.79 28.54
CA ALA A 254 4.92 -0.43 29.84
C ALA A 254 5.45 1.01 29.79
N PRO A 255 5.49 1.75 30.92
CA PRO A 255 6.21 3.01 30.99
C PRO A 255 7.66 2.83 30.53
N TYR A 256 8.15 3.77 29.73
CA TYR A 256 9.52 3.78 29.23
C TYR A 256 10.03 5.22 29.18
N ASP A 257 11.36 5.37 29.17
CA ASP A 257 12.01 6.65 28.90
C ASP A 257 12.11 6.84 27.37
N PRO A 258 11.41 7.83 26.77
CA PRO A 258 11.43 8.02 25.32
C PRO A 258 12.83 8.32 24.77
N GLU A 259 13.70 8.97 25.55
CA GLU A 259 15.03 9.37 25.11
C GLU A 259 15.99 8.18 25.07
N GLU A 260 15.84 7.25 26.00
CA GLU A 260 16.63 6.01 26.01
C GLU A 260 16.13 5.01 24.95
N VAL A 261 14.81 4.90 24.78
CA VAL A 261 14.21 3.91 23.87
C VAL A 261 14.19 4.39 22.42
N PHE A 262 13.96 5.68 22.17
CA PHE A 262 13.87 6.25 20.83
C PHE A 262 14.76 7.50 20.67
N PRO A 263 16.09 7.37 20.88
CA PRO A 263 17.03 8.50 20.88
C PRO A 263 17.09 9.24 19.54
N TRP A 264 16.91 8.55 18.42
CA TRP A 264 16.91 9.23 17.12
C TRP A 264 15.65 10.06 16.92
N MET A 265 14.47 9.55 17.31
CA MET A 265 13.22 10.31 17.25
C MET A 265 13.27 11.54 18.15
N ASP A 266 13.73 11.39 19.40
CA ASP A 266 13.96 12.50 20.32
C ASP A 266 14.81 13.60 19.65
N LYS A 267 15.95 13.22 19.07
CA LYS A 267 16.82 14.15 18.36
C LYS A 267 16.11 14.83 17.18
N GLN A 268 15.25 14.15 16.43
CA GLN A 268 14.47 14.78 15.36
C GLN A 268 13.49 15.82 15.93
N LEU A 269 12.75 15.46 16.97
CA LEU A 269 11.78 16.34 17.61
C LEU A 269 12.47 17.60 18.15
N ARG A 270 13.57 17.46 18.89
CA ARG A 270 14.36 18.59 19.41
C ARG A 270 14.92 19.52 18.31
N ASN A 271 15.04 19.03 17.08
CA ASN A 271 15.40 19.82 15.90
C ASN A 271 14.18 20.32 15.10
N ASN A 272 12.99 20.34 15.72
CA ASN A 272 11.71 20.72 15.13
C ASN A 272 11.38 19.96 13.83
N LYS A 273 11.64 18.65 13.82
CA LYS A 273 11.28 17.78 12.70
C LYS A 273 10.16 16.82 13.09
N ILE A 274 9.19 16.70 12.21
CA ILE A 274 8.17 15.66 12.28
C ILE A 274 8.83 14.33 11.91
N VAL A 275 8.60 13.30 12.72
CA VAL A 275 9.03 11.94 12.43
C VAL A 275 7.90 11.22 11.72
N ILE A 276 8.18 10.68 10.53
CA ILE A 276 7.24 9.86 9.76
C ILE A 276 7.95 8.59 9.33
N ILE A 277 7.60 7.47 9.97
CA ILE A 277 8.07 6.14 9.62
C ILE A 277 6.85 5.33 9.15
N PRO A 278 6.64 5.18 7.83
CA PRO A 278 5.49 4.45 7.31
C PRO A 278 5.60 2.93 7.47
N ASP A 279 6.81 2.40 7.72
CA ASP A 279 7.11 0.99 7.97
C ASP A 279 8.50 0.87 8.64
N ILE A 280 8.77 -0.22 9.37
CA ILE A 280 10.04 -0.47 10.09
C ILE A 280 11.27 -0.42 9.16
N ALA A 281 11.14 -0.82 7.89
CA ALA A 281 12.25 -0.75 6.93
C ALA A 281 12.52 0.69 6.44
N ALA A 282 11.65 1.65 6.73
CA ALA A 282 11.82 3.06 6.36
C ALA A 282 12.71 3.85 7.32
N PHE A 283 13.13 3.27 8.45
CA PHE A 283 14.10 3.90 9.34
C PHE A 283 15.45 4.12 8.61
N PRO A 284 16.08 5.28 8.80
CA PRO A 284 17.42 5.50 8.26
C PRO A 284 18.47 4.69 9.05
N PRO A 285 19.65 4.40 8.46
CA PRO A 285 20.68 3.58 9.10
C PRO A 285 21.13 4.06 10.49
N GLU A 286 21.15 5.38 10.72
CA GLU A 286 21.51 5.97 12.01
C GLU A 286 20.45 5.80 13.11
N ALA A 287 19.24 5.36 12.76
CA ALA A 287 18.12 5.16 13.69
C ALA A 287 17.90 3.68 14.04
N GLU A 288 18.95 2.87 13.95
CA GLU A 288 18.88 1.42 14.16
C GLU A 288 18.41 1.03 15.57
N THR A 289 18.74 1.82 16.60
CA THR A 289 18.26 1.62 17.97
C THR A 289 16.74 1.74 18.03
N ASP A 290 16.20 2.86 17.56
CA ASP A 290 14.76 3.14 17.49
C ASP A 290 14.03 2.05 16.69
N ARG A 291 14.59 1.66 15.54
CA ARG A 291 14.05 0.59 14.68
C ARG A 291 13.93 -0.74 15.43
N LYS A 292 14.95 -1.13 16.20
CA LYS A 292 14.95 -2.37 17.01
C LYS A 292 13.97 -2.31 18.17
N ASN A 293 13.63 -1.11 18.65
CA ASN A 293 12.75 -0.89 19.78
C ASN A 293 11.27 -0.77 19.39
N MET A 294 10.93 -0.62 18.11
CA MET A 294 9.54 -0.64 17.62
C MET A 294 8.67 -1.81 18.13
N PRO A 295 9.17 -3.06 18.23
CA PRO A 295 8.39 -4.17 18.80
C PRO A 295 8.03 -4.00 20.27
N LEU A 296 8.76 -3.16 21.04
CA LEU A 296 8.44 -2.87 22.43
C LEU A 296 7.06 -2.21 22.54
N ILE A 297 6.79 -1.25 21.65
CA ILE A 297 5.51 -0.54 21.56
C ILE A 297 4.51 -1.21 20.60
N GLY A 298 4.94 -2.26 19.90
CA GLY A 298 4.10 -3.05 18.99
C GLY A 298 3.71 -2.31 17.72
N ALA A 299 4.49 -1.31 17.31
CA ALA A 299 4.20 -0.49 16.14
C ALA A 299 5.01 -0.95 14.92
N GLN A 300 4.39 -0.90 13.73
CA GLN A 300 5.05 -1.07 12.44
C GLN A 300 5.31 0.28 11.77
N SER A 301 4.47 1.26 12.07
CA SER A 301 4.53 2.63 11.58
C SER A 301 4.35 3.62 12.71
N VAL A 302 4.96 4.80 12.59
CA VAL A 302 4.83 5.87 13.58
C VAL A 302 4.84 7.25 12.94
N LEU A 303 3.99 8.13 13.46
CA LEU A 303 3.97 9.56 13.20
C LEU A 303 4.18 10.26 14.54
N VAL A 304 5.23 11.07 14.67
CA VAL A 304 5.48 11.86 15.88
C VAL A 304 5.64 13.33 15.51
N LEU A 305 4.79 14.18 16.09
CA LEU A 305 4.76 15.62 15.88
C LEU A 305 5.24 16.32 17.15
N PRO A 306 6.20 17.25 17.06
CA PRO A 306 6.52 18.13 18.17
C PRO A 306 5.37 19.13 18.42
N LEU A 307 5.04 19.35 19.69
CA LEU A 307 4.02 20.31 20.11
C LEU A 307 4.68 21.59 20.62
N PHE A 308 4.20 22.73 20.14
CA PHE A 308 4.74 24.05 20.48
C PHE A 308 3.66 24.96 21.05
N VAL A 309 4.08 25.80 21.98
CA VAL A 309 3.36 27.02 22.37
C VAL A 309 4.27 28.18 22.02
N GLN A 310 3.84 29.02 21.07
CA GLN A 310 4.72 30.00 20.41
C GLN A 310 5.93 29.27 19.81
N ASP A 311 7.16 29.57 20.26
CA ASP A 311 8.39 28.94 19.77
C ASP A 311 9.00 27.95 20.77
N GLN A 312 8.33 27.68 21.89
CA GLN A 312 8.80 26.73 22.89
C GLN A 312 8.14 25.37 22.70
N MET A 313 8.96 24.33 22.59
CA MET A 313 8.48 22.95 22.60
C MET A 313 7.91 22.63 24.00
N VAL A 314 6.67 22.17 24.04
CA VAL A 314 5.97 21.80 25.27
C VAL A 314 5.72 20.29 25.37
N GLY A 315 5.97 19.55 24.29
CA GLY A 315 5.65 18.13 24.25
C GLY A 315 5.72 17.52 22.85
N ALA A 316 5.13 16.35 22.71
CA ALA A 316 5.00 15.64 21.45
C ALA A 316 3.66 14.90 21.37
N LEU A 317 3.14 14.71 20.15
CA LEU A 317 1.98 13.88 19.85
C LEU A 317 2.44 12.73 18.97
N ALA A 318 2.22 11.50 19.40
CA ALA A 318 2.58 10.30 18.66
C ALA A 318 1.35 9.48 18.29
N PHE A 319 1.31 8.99 17.05
CA PHE A 319 0.36 7.99 16.56
C PHE A 319 1.13 6.79 16.02
N SER A 320 0.60 5.58 16.21
CA SER A 320 1.22 4.36 15.68
C SER A 320 0.20 3.29 15.29
N CYS A 321 0.57 2.48 14.30
CA CYS A 321 -0.08 1.24 13.87
C CYS A 321 0.96 0.15 13.73
#